data_AF-A0A8S9IK06-F1
#
_entry.id   AF-A0A8S9IK06-F1
#
_cell.length_a   1.000
_cell.length_b   1.000
_cell.length_c   1.000
_cell.angle_alpha   90.00
_cell.angle_beta   90.00
_cell.angle_gamma   90.00
#
_symmetry.space_group_name_H-M   'P 1'
#
loop_
_entity.id
_entity.type
_entity.pdbx_description
1 polymer ?
#
loop_
_entity_poly.entity_id
_entity_poly.type
_entity_poly.pdbx_seq_one_letter_code
_entity_poly.pdbx_strand_id
1 'polypeptide(L)'
;MVRLSRTGEPQMSFSVIRKTIITHVYYELDDERKKVGASDVAICRVEQLCPFPYDLIQRELKRYPNAEIVWCQEEAMNMGAFSYITPRLWTAMRSLGRGDMEDIKYVGRGPSAATATGFYTFHVKEQAELVQKAIGKEPIS
;
A
#
# COMPACT_ATOMS: atom_id res chain seq x y z
N MET A 1 4.88 14.69 -14.83
CA MET A 1 6.04 14.29 -13.99
C MET A 1 5.48 13.40 -12.90
N VAL A 2 5.71 12.08 -12.97
CA VAL A 2 5.16 11.13 -11.98
C VAL A 2 5.92 11.31 -10.66
N ARG A 3 5.23 11.68 -9.58
CA ARG A 3 5.86 11.91 -8.27
C ARG A 3 5.43 10.78 -7.32
N LEU A 4 6.41 10.12 -6.72
CA LEU A 4 6.16 9.31 -5.53
C LEU A 4 6.36 10.26 -4.34
N SER A 5 5.29 10.70 -3.70
CA SER A 5 5.38 11.51 -2.48
C SER A 5 5.79 10.63 -1.31
N ARG A 6 6.82 11.07 -0.58
CA ARG A 6 7.45 10.36 0.54
C ARG A 6 7.09 11.05 1.84
N THR A 7 6.92 10.27 2.91
CA THR A 7 7.08 10.75 4.29
C THR A 7 8.08 9.86 5.02
N GLY A 8 9.34 10.22 4.89
CA GLY A 8 10.46 9.65 5.61
C GLY A 8 11.68 10.48 5.26
N GLU A 9 12.17 11.27 6.21
CA GLU A 9 13.41 12.03 6.03
C GLU A 9 14.59 11.05 5.80
N PRO A 10 15.65 11.48 5.09
CA PRO A 10 16.80 10.62 4.76
C PRO A 10 17.64 10.19 5.97
N GLN A 11 17.25 10.54 7.20
CA GLN A 11 18.15 10.59 8.35
C GLN A 11 17.48 10.06 9.62
N MET A 12 16.93 8.85 9.55
CA MET A 12 16.57 8.08 10.73
C MET A 12 17.20 6.70 10.60
N SER A 13 17.96 6.32 11.62
CA SER A 13 18.53 4.98 11.88
C SER A 13 17.74 3.88 11.18
N PHE A 14 18.41 3.04 10.37
CA PHE A 14 17.80 1.92 9.64
C PHE A 14 17.19 0.88 10.58
N SER A 15 16.00 1.17 11.11
CA SER A 15 15.04 0.14 11.46
C SER A 15 14.72 -0.60 10.17
N VAL A 16 14.90 -1.92 10.16
CA VAL A 16 14.56 -2.77 9.01
C VAL A 16 13.10 -2.49 8.64
N ILE A 17 12.86 -1.95 7.44
CA ILE A 17 11.49 -1.72 6.95
C ILE A 17 10.85 -3.08 6.73
N ARG A 18 9.83 -3.36 7.54
CA ARG A 18 9.11 -4.64 7.49
C ARG A 18 8.00 -4.66 6.45
N LYS A 19 7.43 -3.50 6.11
CA LYS A 19 6.22 -3.38 5.28
C LYS A 19 6.31 -2.15 4.39
N THR A 20 6.05 -2.32 3.10
CA THR A 20 5.90 -1.24 2.13
C THR A 20 4.47 -1.22 1.62
N ILE A 21 3.75 -0.14 1.94
CA ILE A 21 2.37 0.06 1.52
C ILE A 21 2.36 0.92 0.26
N ILE A 22 1.81 0.39 -0.82
CA ILE A 22 1.60 1.09 -2.07
C ILE A 22 0.11 1.47 -2.14
N THR A 23 -0.18 2.76 -2.30
CA THR A 23 -1.56 3.24 -2.07
C THR A 23 -1.96 4.45 -2.92
N HIS A 24 -3.28 4.57 -3.08
CA HIS A 24 -3.99 5.77 -3.49
C HIS A 24 -4.42 6.63 -2.26
N VAL A 25 -4.56 6.03 -1.07
CA VAL A 25 -5.09 6.65 0.17
C VAL A 25 -3.95 7.03 1.11
N TYR A 26 -3.27 8.13 0.84
CA TYR A 26 -1.99 8.44 1.50
C TYR A 26 -2.12 9.10 2.88
N TYR A 27 -2.98 10.11 3.02
CA TYR A 27 -2.94 11.01 4.19
C TYR A 27 -3.30 10.30 5.49
N GLU A 28 -4.39 9.52 5.49
CA GLU A 28 -4.85 8.81 6.68
C GLU A 28 -3.84 7.74 7.14
N LEU A 29 -3.19 7.06 6.19
CA LEU A 29 -2.12 6.11 6.52
C LEU A 29 -0.91 6.80 7.12
N ASP A 30 -0.50 7.97 6.60
CA ASP A 30 0.63 8.70 7.16
C ASP A 30 0.34 9.28 8.55
N ASP A 31 -0.87 9.77 8.76
CA ASP A 31 -1.32 10.28 10.06
C ASP A 31 -1.35 9.17 11.11
N GLU A 32 -1.93 8.01 10.79
CA GLU A 32 -1.92 6.87 11.73
C GLU A 32 -0.49 6.37 11.96
N ARG A 33 0.33 6.24 10.91
CA ARG A 33 1.74 5.83 11.04
C ARG A 33 2.52 6.74 11.99
N LYS A 34 2.33 8.06 11.90
CA LYS A 34 2.93 9.04 12.81
C LYS A 34 2.41 8.88 14.23
N LYS A 35 1.09 8.76 14.39
CA LYS A 35 0.41 8.60 15.68
C LYS A 35 0.86 7.36 16.45
N VAL A 36 1.06 6.23 15.77
CA VAL A 36 1.55 4.99 16.41
C VAL A 36 3.07 4.82 16.38
N GLY A 37 3.81 5.76 15.80
CA GLY A 37 5.28 5.70 15.71
C GLY A 37 5.80 4.53 14.86
N ALA A 38 5.05 4.08 13.84
CA ALA A 38 5.40 2.95 12.99
C ALA A 38 6.49 3.32 11.96
N SER A 39 7.71 3.52 12.46
CA SER A 39 8.91 3.84 11.66
C SER A 39 9.41 2.69 10.79
N ASP A 40 8.91 1.48 11.03
CA ASP A 40 9.18 0.23 10.32
C ASP A 40 8.25 0.02 9.10
N VAL A 41 7.33 0.95 8.84
CA VAL A 41 6.40 0.94 7.71
C VAL A 41 6.74 2.08 6.75
N ALA A 42 6.99 1.74 5.48
CA ALA A 42 7.14 2.71 4.40
C ALA A 42 5.82 2.85 3.63
N ILE A 43 5.41 4.09 3.33
CA ILE A 43 4.22 4.38 2.52
C ILE A 43 4.66 5.01 1.19
N CYS A 44 4.24 4.41 0.09
CA CYS A 44 4.51 4.82 -1.28
C CYS A 44 3.20 5.19 -1.99
N ARG A 45 3.00 6.48 -2.28
CA ARG A 45 1.84 6.92 -3.06
C ARG A 45 2.09 6.71 -4.55
N VAL A 46 1.13 6.10 -5.25
CA VAL A 46 1.17 5.97 -6.71
C VAL A 46 0.22 6.99 -7.33
N GLU A 47 0.77 8.10 -7.83
CA GLU A 47 -0.03 9.18 -8.43
C GLU A 47 -0.52 8.87 -9.85
N GLN A 48 0.12 7.93 -10.55
CA GLN A 48 -0.25 7.54 -11.91
C GLN A 48 -0.30 6.03 -12.00
N LEU A 49 -1.51 5.48 -12.22
CA LEU A 49 -1.72 4.05 -12.40
C LEU A 49 -1.50 3.62 -13.85
N CYS A 50 -1.87 4.46 -14.82
CA CYS A 50 -1.74 4.18 -16.25
C CYS A 50 -1.15 5.40 -17.00
N PRO A 51 -0.08 5.21 -17.80
CA PRO A 51 0.73 3.99 -17.89
C PRO A 51 1.41 3.68 -16.55
N PHE A 52 1.57 2.38 -16.24
CA PHE A 52 2.11 1.92 -14.96
C PHE A 52 3.61 2.25 -14.85
N PRO A 53 4.06 2.91 -13.77
CA PRO A 53 5.40 3.47 -13.68
C PRO A 53 6.44 2.44 -13.17
N TYR A 54 6.76 1.44 -14.01
CA TYR A 54 7.66 0.33 -13.66
C TYR A 54 8.99 0.79 -13.04
N ASP A 55 9.67 1.75 -13.67
CA ASP A 55 11.00 2.21 -13.22
C ASP A 55 10.97 2.79 -11.81
N LEU A 56 9.92 3.56 -11.50
CA LEU A 56 9.75 4.19 -10.19
C LEU A 56 9.39 3.16 -9.12
N ILE A 57 8.47 2.23 -9.44
CA ILE A 57 8.10 1.14 -8.53
C ILE A 57 9.32 0.26 -8.22
N GLN A 58 10.06 -0.17 -9.24
CA GLN A 58 11.26 -0.98 -9.06
C GLN A 58 12.31 -0.26 -8.21
N ARG A 59 12.49 1.06 -8.41
CA ARG A 59 13.45 1.85 -7.62
C ARG A 59 13.09 1.86 -6.14
N GLU A 60 11.81 1.98 -5.80
CA GLU A 60 11.39 1.94 -4.39
C GLU A 60 11.43 0.51 -3.83
N LEU A 61 11.03 -0.51 -4.59
CA LEU A 61 11.14 -1.92 -4.16
C LEU A 61 12.58 -2.33 -3.84
N LYS A 62 13.57 -1.83 -4.60
CA LYS A 62 15.01 -2.07 -4.33
C LYS A 62 15.48 -1.48 -3.00
N ARG A 63 14.83 -0.44 -2.47
CA ARG A 63 15.23 0.18 -1.18
C ARG A 63 14.87 -0.70 0.01
N TYR A 64 13.81 -1.49 -0.11
CA TYR A 64 13.29 -2.34 0.95
C TYR A 64 13.17 -3.78 0.45
N PRO A 65 14.30 -4.48 0.23
CA PRO A 65 14.30 -5.80 -0.41
C PRO A 65 13.56 -6.87 0.42
N ASN A 66 13.58 -6.73 1.75
CA ASN A 66 13.00 -7.70 2.68
C ASN A 66 11.61 -7.31 3.20
N ALA A 67 11.02 -6.21 2.72
CA ALA A 67 9.72 -5.76 3.21
C ALA A 67 8.57 -6.62 2.65
N GLU A 68 7.52 -6.82 3.43
CA GLU A 68 6.21 -7.25 2.93
C GLU A 68 5.64 -6.18 2.01
N ILE A 69 5.09 -6.58 0.86
CA ILE A 69 4.48 -5.66 -0.11
C ILE A 69 2.97 -5.68 0.07
N VAL A 70 2.40 -4.50 0.29
CA VAL A 70 0.96 -4.34 0.53
C VAL A 70 0.40 -3.33 -0.46
N TRP A 71 -0.62 -3.72 -1.23
CA TRP A 71 -1.47 -2.78 -1.95
C TRP A 71 -2.62 -2.36 -1.04
N CYS A 72 -2.76 -1.05 -0.81
CA CYS A 72 -3.82 -0.49 0.02
C CYS A 72 -4.71 0.48 -0.76
N GLN A 73 -6.03 0.27 -0.71
CA GLN A 73 -7.03 1.12 -1.38
C GLN A 73 -8.34 1.18 -0.58
N GLU A 74 -9.07 2.29 -0.70
CA GLU A 74 -10.37 2.47 -0.04
C GLU A 74 -11.47 1.65 -0.74
N GLU A 75 -11.39 1.53 -2.06
CA GLU A 75 -12.38 0.82 -2.86
C GLU A 75 -12.44 -0.68 -2.51
N ALA A 76 -13.61 -1.30 -2.72
CA ALA A 76 -13.79 -2.74 -2.60
C ALA A 76 -12.77 -3.52 -3.46
N MET A 77 -12.41 -4.74 -3.04
CA MET A 77 -11.36 -5.55 -3.69
C MET A 77 -11.59 -5.83 -5.18
N ASN A 78 -12.87 -6.02 -5.56
CA ASN A 78 -13.30 -6.21 -6.94
C ASN A 78 -13.47 -4.90 -7.71
N MET A 79 -13.20 -3.77 -7.05
CA MET A 79 -13.26 -2.41 -7.57
C MET A 79 -11.88 -1.73 -7.45
N GLY A 80 -11.78 -0.51 -7.96
CA GLY A 80 -10.55 0.26 -7.88
C GLY A 80 -9.42 -0.35 -8.71
N ALA A 81 -8.19 -0.24 -8.20
CA ALA A 81 -6.98 -0.49 -8.98
C ALA A 81 -6.33 -1.84 -8.71
N PHE A 82 -6.77 -2.58 -7.68
CA PHE A 82 -6.11 -3.82 -7.26
C PHE A 82 -5.93 -4.82 -8.40
N SER A 83 -7.01 -5.18 -9.11
CA SER A 83 -6.95 -6.12 -10.25
C SER A 83 -6.05 -5.64 -11.40
N TYR A 84 -5.91 -4.32 -11.57
CA TYR A 84 -5.03 -3.72 -12.57
C TYR A 84 -3.57 -3.73 -12.11
N ILE A 85 -3.31 -3.41 -10.84
CA ILE A 85 -1.95 -3.20 -10.33
C ILE A 85 -1.25 -4.51 -9.98
N THR A 86 -1.94 -5.47 -9.38
CA THR A 86 -1.34 -6.73 -8.90
C THR A 86 -0.47 -7.44 -9.96
N PRO A 87 -0.93 -7.71 -11.19
CA PRO A 87 -0.07 -8.36 -12.20
C PRO A 87 1.14 -7.51 -12.63
N ARG A 88 1.02 -6.17 -12.58
CA ARG A 88 2.09 -5.24 -12.96
C ARG A 88 3.13 -5.07 -11.86
N LEU A 89 2.66 -5.01 -10.62
CA LEU A 89 3.51 -5.01 -9.43
C LEU A 89 4.27 -6.34 -9.32
N TRP A 90 3.61 -7.46 -9.60
CA TRP A 90 4.28 -8.76 -9.69
C TRP A 90 5.34 -8.78 -10.79
N THR A 91 5.05 -8.24 -11.97
CA THR A 91 6.06 -8.12 -13.05
C THR A 91 7.27 -7.29 -12.60
N ALA A 92 7.05 -6.19 -11.89
CA ALA A 92 8.11 -5.38 -11.30
C ALA A 92 8.91 -6.16 -10.24
N MET A 93 8.26 -6.89 -9.34
CA MET A 93 8.91 -7.72 -8.32
C MET A 93 9.73 -8.86 -8.94
N ARG A 94 9.18 -9.55 -9.94
CA ARG A 94 9.85 -10.63 -10.68
C ARG A 94 11.12 -10.15 -11.38
N SER A 95 11.11 -8.94 -11.95
CA SER A 95 12.32 -8.35 -12.56
C SER A 95 13.46 -8.10 -11.55
N LEU A 96 13.14 -8.10 -10.26
CA LEU A 96 14.09 -7.96 -9.15
C LEU A 96 14.41 -9.29 -8.47
N GLY A 97 13.90 -10.41 -8.98
CA GLY A 97 14.08 -11.74 -8.38
C GLY A 97 13.39 -11.87 -7.01
N ARG A 98 12.27 -11.16 -6.80
CA ARG A 98 11.60 -11.05 -5.50
C ARG A 98 10.20 -11.65 -5.53
N GLY A 99 9.99 -12.72 -4.78
CA GLY A 99 8.67 -13.26 -4.45
C GLY A 99 7.78 -13.65 -5.64
N ASP A 100 6.57 -14.07 -5.30
CA ASP A 100 5.51 -14.43 -6.23
C ASP A 100 4.33 -13.47 -6.12
N MET A 101 3.29 -13.67 -6.95
CA MET A 101 2.11 -12.81 -6.93
C MET A 101 1.39 -12.85 -5.57
N GLU A 102 1.44 -13.99 -4.87
CA GLU A 102 0.82 -14.20 -3.54
C GLU A 102 1.51 -13.40 -2.41
N ASP A 103 2.72 -12.91 -2.65
CA ASP A 103 3.44 -12.04 -1.72
C ASP A 103 2.94 -10.58 -1.77
N ILE A 104 2.07 -10.25 -2.72
CA ILE A 104 1.40 -8.94 -2.80
C ILE A 104 0.12 -9.02 -1.95
N LYS A 105 0.18 -8.47 -0.75
CA LYS A 105 -0.96 -8.46 0.18
C LYS A 105 -1.93 -7.35 -0.14
N TYR A 106 -3.22 -7.58 0.13
CA TYR A 106 -4.28 -6.61 -0.09
C TYR A 106 -4.81 -6.07 1.24
N VAL A 107 -4.93 -4.74 1.34
CA VAL A 107 -5.65 -4.08 2.42
C VAL A 107 -6.64 -3.08 1.84
N GLY A 108 -7.92 -3.39 1.95
CA GLY A 108 -9.00 -2.53 1.51
C GLY A 108 -10.33 -3.14 1.89
N ARG A 109 -11.43 -2.57 1.39
CA ARG A 109 -12.76 -3.13 1.63
C ARG A 109 -12.88 -4.49 0.94
N GLY A 110 -13.67 -5.39 1.54
CA GLY A 110 -14.02 -6.68 0.93
C GLY A 110 -14.77 -6.50 -0.39
N PRO A 111 -14.93 -7.57 -1.19
CA PRO A 111 -15.66 -7.49 -2.45
C PRO A 111 -17.13 -7.07 -2.19
N SER A 112 -17.62 -6.15 -3.01
CA SER A 112 -18.99 -5.62 -2.91
C SER A 112 -19.59 -5.41 -4.30
N ALA A 113 -20.89 -5.65 -4.44
CA ALA A 113 -21.64 -5.31 -5.65
C ALA A 113 -21.96 -3.81 -5.73
N ALA A 114 -22.05 -3.13 -4.58
CA ALA A 114 -22.27 -1.69 -4.49
C ALA A 114 -20.95 -0.96 -4.31
N THR A 115 -20.79 0.18 -5.00
CA THR A 115 -19.59 1.02 -4.96
C THR A 115 -19.34 1.63 -3.58
N ALA A 116 -20.41 1.87 -2.81
CA ALA A 116 -20.38 2.45 -1.48
C ALA A 116 -21.56 1.94 -0.62
N THR A 117 -21.38 1.82 0.68
CA THR A 117 -22.47 1.57 1.63
C THR A 117 -23.34 2.83 1.78
N GLY A 118 -24.66 2.75 1.73
CA GLY A 118 -25.51 3.96 1.85
C GLY A 118 -25.44 4.69 3.21
N PHE A 119 -24.64 4.20 4.17
CA PHE A 119 -24.59 4.69 5.54
C PHE A 119 -23.18 5.23 5.88
N TYR A 120 -23.12 6.53 6.18
CA TYR A 120 -21.88 7.23 6.55
C TYR A 120 -21.15 6.60 7.76
N THR A 121 -21.90 6.13 8.76
CA THR A 121 -21.32 5.52 9.97
C THR A 121 -20.56 4.23 9.68
N PHE A 122 -21.02 3.44 8.70
CA PHE A 122 -20.33 2.24 8.26
C PHE A 122 -19.04 2.59 7.52
N HIS A 123 -19.07 3.59 6.64
CA HIS A 123 -17.87 4.06 5.95
C HIS A 123 -16.75 4.50 6.88
N VAL A 124 -17.07 5.30 7.91
CA VAL A 124 -16.06 5.76 8.88
C VAL A 124 -15.43 4.57 9.62
N LYS A 125 -16.25 3.58 9.98
CA LYS A 125 -15.78 2.37 10.66
C LYS A 125 -14.87 1.52 9.75
N GLU A 126 -15.30 1.25 8.53
CA GLU A 126 -14.50 0.50 7.55
C GLU A 126 -13.16 1.20 7.25
N GLN A 127 -13.18 2.53 7.17
CA GLN A 127 -11.97 3.31 6.92
C GLN A 127 -10.97 3.21 8.08
N ALA A 128 -11.45 3.33 9.31
CA ALA A 128 -10.61 3.17 10.49
C ALA A 128 -10.01 1.76 10.58
N GLU A 129 -10.81 0.72 10.31
CA GLU A 129 -10.35 -0.67 10.31
C GLU A 129 -9.29 -0.92 9.22
N LEU A 130 -9.49 -0.36 8.03
CA LEU A 130 -8.54 -0.44 6.91
C LEU A 130 -7.20 0.18 7.26
N VAL A 131 -7.21 1.41 7.79
CA VAL A 131 -5.99 2.14 8.17
C VAL A 131 -5.24 1.40 9.28
N GLN A 132 -5.96 0.92 10.29
CA GLN A 132 -5.37 0.10 11.37
C GLN A 132 -4.75 -1.19 10.84
N LYS A 133 -5.44 -1.91 9.95
CA LYS A 133 -4.95 -3.15 9.34
C LYS A 133 -3.68 -2.91 8.50
N ALA A 134 -3.65 -1.81 7.75
CA ALA A 134 -2.51 -1.46 6.90
C ALA A 134 -1.25 -1.18 7.74
N ILE A 135 -1.38 -0.36 8.79
CA ILE A 135 -0.26 0.07 9.64
C ILE A 135 0.11 -0.99 10.70
N GLY A 136 -0.83 -1.85 11.08
CA GLY A 136 -0.68 -2.88 12.11
C GLY A 136 0.56 -3.75 11.96
N LYS A 137 1.04 -4.26 13.11
CA LYS A 137 2.21 -5.16 13.19
C LYS A 137 1.91 -6.57 12.70
N GLU A 138 0.65 -6.96 12.73
CA GLU A 138 0.22 -8.30 12.32
C GLU A 138 0.48 -8.51 10.81
N PRO A 139 0.89 -9.74 10.43
CA PRO A 139 0.98 -10.13 9.02
C PRO A 139 -0.39 -10.02 8.36
N ILE A 140 -0.42 -9.59 7.09
CA ILE A 140 -1.67 -9.57 6.33
C ILE A 140 -1.84 -10.96 5.70
N SER A 141 -2.79 -11.72 6.24
CA SER A 141 -3.24 -13.03 5.69
C SER A 141 -4.03 -12.85 4.41
#